data_AF-A0A2N1MG02-F1
#
_entry.id   AF-A0A2N1MG02-F1
#
_cell.length_a   1.000
_cell.length_b   1.000
_cell.length_c   1.000
_cell.angle_alpha   90.00
_cell.angle_beta   90.00
_cell.angle_gamma   90.00
#
_symmetry.space_group_name_H-M   'P 1'
#
loop_
_entity.id
_entity.type
_entity.pdbx_description
1 polymer ?
#
loop_
_entity_poly.entity_id
_entity_poly.type
_entity_poly.pdbx_seq_one_letter_code
_entity_poly.pdbx_strand_id
1 'polypeptide(L)'
;MLLSLNCLELGRTSNEVITMCIGKYSEINGVRVNSDVLTVANFKKLLLDEKELQGLTKMDIWKVELDLKSFKDTIYTEDEIKKMGTMMEPAYVLKEYFNDDKKPKTNYIHIFIVPTETSTEVKDISDDIVKELVKPPSKLPDKTSIRNFLNQKPDVKIPLSPANFSLMHTKGNGCISEEERDTYFEKSTKKDCTGLFTKLIGRLIFPSSVGKNEDSFHGFWDDIIKNTILTLGKGVVGLETMAFDRNTNKKTSTGRNRPDLVILVRNICPFRGEEKAENSTADVSKELTDKFKEWTYGDAPYLFAYYAIGQIVTFVLLTESESKNIGSNNKRTRPEVKSETLGDFNLRELSERLRAMNLLRNICRLLPIIVNLCPARDTPDFLTLRRENGTIVELGYHVKKIFKEERSVVHLKEIYATLSQNNVRFTDKLEHCSSHSVHLEPRGLQRKPEDLNELLRALICILTCLKEMHNIKPKPILHRDVRWPNIVLHNDKFILIDFDYATFGSERKGVVKKPLKNFSETGHAPETLTSRHNKKVDIWGVGHLIDSCYIENKPKQLKEFASKCQDKKPKNRPTASNALKDIIKIFMEYFPESSWLNQVGIA
;
A
#
# COMPACT_ATOMS: atom_id res chain seq x y z
N MET A 1 13.52 38.06 -56.24
CA MET A 1 13.68 39.32 -55.49
C MET A 1 14.89 39.14 -54.57
N LEU A 2 15.72 40.16 -54.37
CA LEU A 2 16.80 40.13 -53.37
C LEU A 2 16.43 41.17 -52.32
N LEU A 3 15.95 40.73 -51.16
CA LEU A 3 15.57 41.62 -50.07
C LEU A 3 16.64 41.61 -48.98
N SER A 4 16.91 42.77 -48.41
CA SER A 4 17.75 42.93 -47.22
C SER A 4 16.90 43.64 -46.17
N LEU A 5 16.47 42.91 -45.15
CA LEU A 5 15.54 43.39 -44.13
C LEU A 5 16.26 43.52 -42.78
N ASN A 6 16.56 44.75 -42.39
CA ASN A 6 16.93 45.08 -41.02
C ASN A 6 15.77 44.86 -40.05
N CYS A 7 15.98 43.95 -39.11
CA CYS A 7 15.06 43.52 -38.07
C CYS A 7 15.62 43.88 -36.69
N LEU A 8 14.74 44.17 -35.73
CA LEU A 8 15.14 44.46 -34.36
C LEU A 8 14.16 43.85 -33.35
N GLU A 9 14.69 43.15 -32.34
CA GLU A 9 13.89 42.63 -31.22
C GLU A 9 13.46 43.77 -30.27
N LEU A 10 12.23 43.69 -29.77
CA LEU A 10 11.69 44.61 -28.78
C LEU A 10 12.62 44.72 -27.56
N GLY A 11 12.91 45.95 -27.13
CA GLY A 11 13.80 46.21 -25.99
C GLY A 11 15.29 46.33 -26.35
N ARG A 12 15.66 46.15 -27.63
CA ARG A 12 17.04 46.28 -28.13
C ARG A 12 17.33 47.66 -28.72
N THR A 13 18.62 47.95 -28.89
CA THR A 13 19.11 49.22 -29.47
C THR A 13 19.62 49.07 -30.91
N SER A 14 19.96 50.18 -31.58
CA SER A 14 20.45 50.18 -32.98
C SER A 14 21.70 49.33 -33.22
N ASN A 15 22.47 49.01 -32.17
CA ASN A 15 23.68 48.20 -32.24
C ASN A 15 23.39 46.70 -32.39
N GLU A 16 22.15 46.28 -32.19
CA GLU A 16 21.70 44.88 -32.14
C GLU A 16 20.75 44.55 -33.30
N VAL A 17 20.80 45.37 -34.37
CA VAL A 17 20.01 45.15 -35.59
C VAL A 17 20.52 43.91 -36.32
N ILE A 18 19.60 43.02 -36.66
CA ILE A 18 19.84 41.79 -37.41
C ILE A 18 19.42 42.02 -38.86
N THR A 19 20.28 41.76 -39.83
CA THR A 19 19.93 41.92 -41.26
C THR A 19 19.64 40.57 -41.89
N MET A 20 18.37 40.36 -42.26
CA MET A 20 17.92 39.16 -42.98
C MET A 20 18.03 39.35 -44.50
N CYS A 21 18.85 38.53 -45.14
CA CYS A 21 19.00 38.51 -46.60
C CYS A 21 18.12 37.41 -47.21
N ILE A 22 17.13 37.80 -48.02
CA ILE A 22 16.22 36.87 -48.71
C ILE A 22 16.55 36.85 -50.19
N GLY A 23 17.17 35.74 -50.64
CA GLY A 23 17.46 35.47 -52.04
C GLY A 23 16.25 34.91 -52.80
N LYS A 24 16.50 34.34 -54.00
CA LYS A 24 15.45 33.73 -54.84
C LYS A 24 14.76 32.53 -54.18
N TYR A 25 15.47 31.84 -53.30
CA TYR A 25 14.97 30.69 -52.55
C TYR A 25 15.47 30.73 -51.11
N SER A 26 14.65 30.22 -50.18
CA SER A 26 15.00 30.00 -48.77
C SER A 26 14.72 28.54 -48.39
N GLU A 27 15.52 27.98 -47.51
CA GLU A 27 15.31 26.62 -46.99
C GLU A 27 14.58 26.69 -45.65
N ILE A 28 13.48 25.96 -45.53
CA ILE A 28 12.63 25.96 -44.32
C ILE A 28 12.27 24.52 -44.00
N ASN A 29 12.72 24.02 -42.85
CA ASN A 29 12.54 22.63 -42.44
C ASN A 29 13.00 21.62 -43.53
N GLY A 30 14.11 21.91 -44.22
CA GLY A 30 14.64 21.06 -45.29
C GLY A 30 13.90 21.18 -46.64
N VAL A 31 12.95 22.10 -46.78
CA VAL A 31 12.21 22.34 -48.03
C VAL A 31 12.62 23.68 -48.64
N ARG A 32 12.93 23.67 -49.93
CA ARG A 32 13.29 24.87 -50.70
C ARG A 32 12.04 25.62 -51.14
N VAL A 33 11.83 26.82 -50.60
CA VAL A 33 10.68 27.70 -50.87
C VAL A 33 11.10 28.87 -51.75
N ASN A 34 10.31 29.21 -52.77
CA ASN A 34 10.57 30.38 -53.63
C ASN A 34 10.15 31.67 -52.90
N SER A 35 10.98 32.73 -53.01
CA SER A 35 10.71 34.05 -52.41
C SER A 35 9.34 34.65 -52.76
N ASP A 36 8.80 34.38 -53.95
CA ASP A 36 7.50 34.93 -54.38
C ASP A 36 6.31 34.34 -53.61
N VAL A 37 6.48 33.17 -52.97
CA VAL A 37 5.45 32.47 -52.18
C VAL A 37 5.86 32.32 -50.70
N LEU A 38 6.95 32.97 -50.29
CA LEU A 38 7.42 32.92 -48.91
C LEU A 38 6.44 33.64 -48.00
N THR A 39 5.74 32.92 -47.12
CA THR A 39 4.80 33.52 -46.17
C THR A 39 5.51 34.19 -44.99
N VAL A 40 4.79 35.07 -44.28
CA VAL A 40 5.26 35.66 -43.02
C VAL A 40 5.56 34.59 -41.97
N ALA A 41 4.75 33.53 -41.87
CA ALA A 41 5.02 32.41 -40.97
C ALA A 41 6.33 31.67 -41.31
N ASN A 42 6.62 31.52 -42.60
CA ASN A 42 7.86 30.95 -43.09
C ASN A 42 9.06 31.87 -42.75
N PHE A 43 8.89 33.18 -42.90
CA PHE A 43 9.91 34.15 -42.52
C PHE A 43 10.17 34.19 -41.00
N LYS A 44 9.12 34.06 -40.16
CA LYS A 44 9.27 33.91 -38.70
C LYS A 44 10.16 32.70 -38.34
N LYS A 45 10.07 31.59 -39.08
CA LYS A 45 10.96 30.43 -38.85
C LYS A 45 12.42 30.73 -39.17
N LEU A 46 12.68 31.43 -40.27
CA LEU A 46 14.04 31.86 -40.61
C LEU A 46 14.64 32.76 -39.53
N LEU A 47 13.84 33.67 -38.96
CA LEU A 47 14.25 34.49 -37.83
C LEU A 47 14.58 33.66 -36.57
N LEU A 48 13.84 32.58 -36.30
CA LEU A 48 14.12 31.70 -35.15
C LEU A 48 15.44 30.93 -35.28
N ASP A 49 15.95 30.77 -36.49
CA ASP A 49 17.22 30.09 -36.75
C ASP A 49 18.44 31.03 -36.57
N GLU A 50 18.21 32.35 -36.43
CA GLU A 50 19.28 33.33 -36.19
C GLU A 50 19.84 33.24 -34.77
N LYS A 51 21.17 33.29 -34.66
CA LYS A 51 21.86 33.09 -33.37
C LYS A 51 21.52 34.17 -32.36
N GLU A 52 21.34 35.39 -32.83
CA GLU A 52 21.01 36.58 -32.04
C GLU A 52 19.60 36.49 -31.42
N LEU A 53 18.74 35.61 -31.94
CA LEU A 53 17.37 35.36 -31.45
C LEU A 53 17.23 34.02 -30.71
N GLN A 54 18.36 33.40 -30.33
CA GLN A 54 18.36 32.16 -29.55
C GLN A 54 17.60 32.32 -28.22
N GLY A 55 16.63 31.42 -27.99
CA GLY A 55 15.78 31.41 -26.80
C GLY A 55 14.35 31.91 -27.07
N LEU A 56 14.15 32.62 -28.18
CA LEU A 56 12.81 32.98 -28.63
C LEU A 56 12.13 31.76 -29.27
N THR A 57 10.86 31.51 -28.95
CA THR A 57 10.08 30.37 -29.51
C THR A 57 8.83 30.80 -30.27
N LYS A 58 8.30 31.98 -29.93
CA LYS A 58 7.16 32.62 -30.59
C LYS A 58 7.37 34.14 -30.63
N MET A 59 6.90 34.75 -31.71
CA MET A 59 6.96 36.20 -31.94
C MET A 59 5.80 36.66 -32.80
N ASP A 60 5.46 37.93 -32.65
CA ASP A 60 4.81 38.73 -33.67
C ASP A 60 5.81 39.67 -34.31
N ILE A 61 5.60 39.97 -35.60
CA ILE A 61 6.48 40.85 -36.34
C ILE A 61 5.67 42.00 -36.95
N TRP A 62 6.25 43.19 -36.87
CA TRP A 62 5.60 44.44 -37.27
C TRP A 62 6.42 45.12 -38.36
N LYS A 63 5.83 45.40 -39.52
CA LYS A 63 6.47 46.20 -40.56
C LYS A 63 6.52 47.65 -40.10
N VAL A 64 7.70 48.25 -40.13
CA VAL A 64 7.96 49.65 -39.82
C VAL A 64 8.83 50.29 -40.91
N GLU A 65 8.94 51.61 -40.90
CA GLU A 65 9.90 52.37 -41.69
C GLU A 65 10.56 53.42 -40.80
N LEU A 66 11.59 53.01 -40.05
CA LEU A 66 12.29 53.88 -39.11
C LEU A 66 13.74 54.12 -39.54
N ASP A 67 14.17 55.37 -39.68
CA ASP A 67 15.55 55.71 -40.05
C ASP A 67 16.52 55.33 -38.91
N LEU A 68 17.52 54.49 -39.20
CA LEU A 68 18.54 54.07 -38.23
C LEU A 68 19.28 55.26 -37.61
N LYS A 69 19.44 56.38 -38.33
CA LYS A 69 20.07 57.59 -37.79
C LYS A 69 19.23 58.23 -36.68
N SER A 70 17.90 58.19 -36.83
CA SER A 70 16.96 58.70 -35.84
C SER A 70 16.81 57.77 -34.63
N PHE A 71 17.21 56.52 -34.77
CA PHE A 71 17.02 55.47 -33.77
C PHE A 71 18.20 55.29 -32.80
N LYS A 72 19.34 55.95 -33.03
CA LYS A 72 20.54 55.78 -32.22
C LYS A 72 20.22 56.02 -30.73
N ASP A 73 20.45 54.99 -29.90
CA ASP A 73 20.22 54.98 -28.46
C ASP A 73 18.75 55.10 -27.98
N THR A 74 17.77 54.83 -28.86
CA THR A 74 16.34 54.77 -28.49
C THR A 74 15.87 53.33 -28.29
N ILE A 75 14.97 53.09 -27.33
CA ILE A 75 14.27 51.81 -27.14
C ILE A 75 12.77 52.09 -27.24
N TYR A 76 12.06 51.35 -28.09
CA TYR A 76 10.60 51.48 -28.22
C TYR A 76 9.85 50.49 -27.36
N THR A 77 8.71 50.93 -26.87
CA THR A 77 7.68 50.08 -26.27
C THR A 77 6.80 49.43 -27.35
N GLU A 78 6.12 48.34 -26.98
CA GLU A 78 5.19 47.66 -27.89
C GLU A 78 4.07 48.58 -28.37
N ASP A 79 3.55 49.47 -27.51
CA ASP A 79 2.49 50.43 -27.86
C ASP A 79 2.94 51.49 -28.87
N GLU A 80 4.22 51.89 -28.84
CA GLU A 80 4.79 52.80 -29.82
C GLU A 80 4.95 52.10 -31.18
N ILE A 81 5.42 50.85 -31.18
CA ILE A 81 5.53 50.03 -32.39
C ILE A 81 4.14 49.84 -33.04
N LYS A 82 3.12 49.55 -32.23
CA LYS A 82 1.72 49.41 -32.70
C LYS A 82 1.19 50.67 -33.37
N LYS A 83 1.62 51.86 -32.92
CA LYS A 83 1.20 53.15 -33.49
C LYS A 83 1.92 53.50 -34.80
N MET A 84 3.18 53.08 -34.95
CA MET A 84 4.00 53.44 -36.12
C MET A 84 4.09 52.34 -37.19
N GLY A 85 3.74 51.11 -36.85
CA GLY A 85 3.90 49.93 -37.70
C GLY A 85 2.60 49.26 -38.08
N THR A 86 2.72 48.25 -38.94
CA THR A 86 1.61 47.36 -39.32
C THR A 86 1.97 45.93 -38.94
N MET A 87 1.11 45.27 -38.16
CA MET A 87 1.29 43.86 -37.83
C MET A 87 1.28 43.01 -39.10
N MET A 88 2.22 42.07 -39.21
CA MET A 88 2.32 41.21 -40.39
C MET A 88 1.58 39.90 -40.14
N GLU A 89 0.62 39.59 -41.02
CA GLU A 89 -0.26 38.42 -40.89
C GLU A 89 0.47 37.14 -41.30
N PRO A 90 0.51 36.08 -40.45
CA PRO A 90 1.31 34.89 -40.70
C PRO A 90 1.02 34.17 -42.03
N ALA A 91 -0.24 34.19 -42.48
CA ALA A 91 -0.68 33.51 -43.70
C ALA A 91 -0.36 34.27 -44.99
N TYR A 92 -0.02 35.56 -44.90
CA TYR A 92 0.19 36.40 -46.06
C TYR A 92 1.59 36.19 -46.63
N VAL A 93 1.76 36.39 -47.93
CA VAL A 93 3.09 36.32 -48.56
C VAL A 93 3.90 37.56 -48.18
N LEU A 94 5.18 37.38 -47.87
CA LEU A 94 6.09 38.46 -47.45
C LEU A 94 6.14 39.59 -48.49
N LYS A 95 5.94 39.26 -49.77
CA LYS A 95 5.89 40.19 -50.89
C LYS A 95 4.73 41.20 -50.81
N GLU A 96 3.67 40.94 -50.04
CA GLU A 96 2.62 41.95 -49.82
C GLU A 96 3.12 43.16 -49.01
N TYR A 97 4.12 42.90 -48.16
CA TYR A 97 4.76 43.88 -47.30
C TYR A 97 5.98 44.52 -47.97
N PHE A 98 6.75 43.75 -48.73
CA PHE A 98 7.97 44.22 -49.41
C PHE A 98 7.98 43.77 -50.89
N ASN A 99 7.69 44.69 -51.81
CA ASN A 99 7.69 44.45 -53.25
C ASN A 99 8.41 45.57 -54.02
N ASP A 100 8.32 45.55 -55.35
CA ASP A 100 8.99 46.54 -56.20
C ASP A 100 8.49 47.98 -55.98
N ASP A 101 7.24 48.16 -55.56
CA ASP A 101 6.65 49.45 -55.19
C ASP A 101 6.91 49.82 -53.71
N LYS A 102 7.15 48.80 -52.86
CA LYS A 102 7.41 48.92 -51.41
C LYS A 102 8.80 48.43 -51.06
N LYS A 103 9.83 48.95 -51.74
CA LYS A 103 11.21 48.50 -51.52
C LYS A 103 11.71 48.90 -50.13
N PRO A 104 12.37 48.00 -49.40
CA PRO A 104 13.04 48.33 -48.14
C PRO A 104 14.03 49.49 -48.35
N LYS A 105 13.91 50.55 -47.54
CA LYS A 105 14.78 51.74 -47.65
C LYS A 105 16.14 51.43 -47.03
N THR A 106 17.21 51.86 -47.69
CA THR A 106 18.56 51.70 -47.13
C THR A 106 18.70 52.52 -45.86
N ASN A 107 19.35 51.94 -44.84
CA ASN A 107 19.53 52.53 -43.52
C ASN A 107 18.23 52.68 -42.68
N TYR A 108 17.19 51.88 -42.94
CA TYR A 108 15.99 51.85 -42.10
C TYR A 108 15.87 50.52 -41.35
N ILE A 109 15.20 50.53 -40.19
CA ILE A 109 14.59 49.33 -39.60
C ILE A 109 13.30 49.06 -40.38
N HIS A 110 13.13 47.81 -40.79
CA HIS A 110 11.98 47.36 -41.56
C HIS A 110 11.01 46.52 -40.74
N ILE A 111 11.50 45.79 -39.75
CA ILE A 111 10.72 44.87 -38.95
C ILE A 111 11.08 44.98 -37.47
N PHE A 112 10.08 45.15 -36.60
CA PHE A 112 10.21 44.88 -35.18
C PHE A 112 9.75 43.45 -34.86
N ILE A 113 10.53 42.75 -34.06
CA ILE A 113 10.23 41.41 -33.53
C ILE A 113 9.77 41.58 -32.09
N VAL A 114 8.50 41.28 -31.84
CA VAL A 114 7.89 41.36 -30.52
C VAL A 114 7.76 39.94 -29.98
N PRO A 115 8.54 39.55 -28.96
CA PRO A 115 8.38 38.26 -28.30
C PRO A 115 6.95 38.13 -27.77
N THR A 116 6.24 37.09 -28.17
CA THR A 116 4.94 36.79 -27.58
C THR A 116 5.18 35.84 -26.41
N GLU A 117 4.73 36.24 -25.21
CA GLU A 117 5.04 35.54 -23.95
C GLU A 117 4.98 34.02 -24.12
N THR A 118 6.12 33.37 -23.85
CA THR A 118 6.12 31.97 -23.44
C THR A 118 5.22 31.89 -22.23
N SER A 119 4.09 31.18 -22.33
CA SER A 119 3.36 30.75 -21.15
C SER A 119 4.38 30.18 -20.17
N THR A 120 4.52 30.79 -19.00
CA THR A 120 5.25 30.18 -17.89
C THR A 120 4.85 28.72 -17.82
N GLU A 121 5.77 27.78 -18.04
CA GLU A 121 5.44 26.37 -17.88
C GLU A 121 4.79 26.21 -16.51
N VAL A 122 3.50 25.85 -16.51
CA VAL A 122 2.74 25.65 -15.28
C VAL A 122 3.36 24.43 -14.61
N LYS A 123 4.20 24.66 -13.61
CA LYS A 123 4.87 23.59 -12.88
C LYS A 123 3.82 22.80 -12.11
N ASP A 124 3.72 21.50 -12.37
CA ASP A 124 2.95 20.58 -11.55
C ASP A 124 3.64 20.43 -10.18
N ILE A 125 2.95 20.85 -9.12
CA ILE A 125 3.45 20.81 -7.74
C ILE A 125 2.67 19.80 -6.88
N SER A 126 1.99 18.84 -7.51
CA SER A 126 1.17 17.83 -6.84
C SER A 126 1.90 17.14 -5.69
N ASP A 127 3.14 16.67 -5.91
CA ASP A 127 3.87 15.91 -4.89
C ASP A 127 4.26 16.77 -3.67
N ASP A 128 4.60 18.04 -3.90
CA ASP A 128 4.93 18.99 -2.82
C ASP A 128 3.68 19.33 -2.02
N ILE A 129 2.55 19.60 -2.68
CA ILE A 129 1.26 19.87 -2.03
C ILE A 129 0.78 18.65 -1.25
N VAL A 130 0.92 17.43 -1.79
CA VAL A 130 0.53 16.20 -1.08
C VAL A 130 1.32 16.05 0.22
N LYS A 131 2.65 16.27 0.23
CA LYS A 131 3.47 16.23 1.45
C LYS A 131 3.01 17.24 2.50
N GLU A 132 2.67 18.46 2.07
CA GLU A 132 2.15 19.50 2.94
C GLU A 132 0.78 19.13 3.52
N LEU A 133 -0.10 18.55 2.69
CA LEU A 133 -1.41 18.08 3.13
C LEU A 133 -1.28 16.97 4.18
N VAL A 134 -0.33 16.05 4.10
CA VAL A 134 -0.30 14.87 4.98
C VAL A 134 0.78 14.92 6.08
N LYS A 135 1.21 16.12 6.49
CA LYS A 135 2.14 16.29 7.60
C LYS A 135 1.68 15.52 8.85
N PRO A 136 2.46 14.56 9.36
CA PRO A 136 2.05 13.75 10.50
C PRO A 136 1.94 14.62 11.77
N PRO A 137 1.00 14.33 12.68
CA PRO A 137 0.99 14.97 13.99
C PRO A 137 2.14 14.44 14.85
N SER A 138 2.48 15.18 15.92
CA SER A 138 3.50 14.77 16.88
C SER A 138 3.08 13.57 17.75
N LYS A 139 1.78 13.38 17.97
CA LYS A 139 1.21 12.29 18.77
C LYS A 139 -0.09 11.77 18.19
N LEU A 140 -0.40 10.52 18.50
CA LEU A 140 -1.69 9.90 18.20
C LEU A 140 -2.78 10.56 19.06
N PRO A 141 -3.90 11.03 18.49
CA PRO A 141 -5.04 11.51 19.27
C PRO A 141 -5.63 10.39 20.15
N ASP A 142 -6.17 10.76 21.31
CA ASP A 142 -6.96 9.82 22.11
C ASP A 142 -8.38 9.64 21.54
N LYS A 143 -9.14 8.70 22.10
CA LYS A 143 -10.52 8.41 21.66
C LYS A 143 -11.47 9.62 21.75
N THR A 144 -11.21 10.57 22.65
CA THR A 144 -12.08 11.75 22.84
C THR A 144 -11.79 12.86 21.82
N SER A 145 -10.52 12.97 21.39
CA SER A 145 -10.05 14.00 20.48
C SER A 145 -9.98 13.56 19.01
N ILE A 146 -10.04 12.25 18.75
CA ILE A 146 -9.90 11.70 17.40
C ILE A 146 -10.93 12.26 16.40
N ARG A 147 -12.19 12.42 16.81
CA ARG A 147 -13.24 12.97 15.93
C ARG A 147 -12.93 14.40 15.50
N ASN A 148 -12.47 15.23 16.43
CA ASN A 148 -12.09 16.61 16.13
C ASN A 148 -10.87 16.64 15.22
N PHE A 149 -9.87 15.78 15.47
CA PHE A 149 -8.69 15.67 14.63
C PHE A 149 -9.04 15.26 13.18
N LEU A 150 -9.88 14.25 13.00
CA LEU A 150 -10.25 13.76 11.68
C LEU A 150 -11.04 14.79 10.85
N ASN A 151 -11.72 15.74 11.49
CA ASN A 151 -12.44 16.82 10.83
C ASN A 151 -11.59 18.09 10.62
N GLN A 152 -10.30 18.10 11.00
CA GLN A 152 -9.43 19.25 10.77
C GLN A 152 -9.30 19.53 9.27
N LYS A 153 -9.55 20.79 8.88
CA LYS A 153 -9.33 21.29 7.53
C LYS A 153 -7.83 21.29 7.20
N PRO A 154 -7.43 21.21 5.92
CA PRO A 154 -6.03 21.30 5.55
C PRO A 154 -5.49 22.74 5.72
N ASP A 155 -4.22 22.86 6.09
CA ASP A 155 -3.55 24.16 6.26
C ASP A 155 -3.16 24.79 4.91
N VAL A 156 -3.04 23.96 3.87
CA VAL A 156 -2.74 24.37 2.49
C VAL A 156 -3.89 24.01 1.56
N LYS A 157 -4.13 24.84 0.55
CA LYS A 157 -5.10 24.58 -0.51
C LYS A 157 -4.43 23.91 -1.70
N ILE A 158 -5.21 23.18 -2.47
CA ILE A 158 -4.76 22.54 -3.72
C ILE A 158 -4.94 23.55 -4.86
N PRO A 159 -3.86 24.08 -5.45
CA PRO A 159 -3.96 24.97 -6.60
C PRO A 159 -4.38 24.18 -7.84
N LEU A 160 -5.42 24.68 -8.51
CA LEU A 160 -5.93 24.11 -9.75
C LEU A 160 -5.90 25.17 -10.85
N SER A 161 -5.58 24.73 -12.07
CA SER A 161 -5.73 25.54 -13.27
C SER A 161 -7.17 26.05 -13.42
N PRO A 162 -7.41 27.18 -14.13
CA PRO A 162 -8.76 27.70 -14.36
C PRO A 162 -9.73 26.66 -14.92
N ALA A 163 -9.24 25.78 -15.81
CA ALA A 163 -10.03 24.69 -16.39
C ALA A 163 -10.45 23.67 -15.32
N ASN A 164 -9.49 23.12 -14.55
CA ASN A 164 -9.79 22.13 -13.51
C ASN A 164 -10.65 22.73 -12.38
N PHE A 165 -10.38 23.98 -11.99
CA PHE A 165 -11.14 24.68 -10.96
C PHE A 165 -12.60 24.89 -11.38
N SER A 166 -12.86 25.12 -12.68
CA SER A 166 -14.21 25.32 -13.20
C SER A 166 -15.10 24.06 -13.19
N LEU A 167 -14.51 22.87 -13.10
CA LEU A 167 -15.24 21.60 -12.99
C LEU A 167 -15.89 21.42 -11.61
N MET A 168 -15.48 22.22 -10.62
CA MET A 168 -16.07 22.24 -9.28
C MET A 168 -17.30 23.16 -9.26
N HIS A 169 -18.39 22.68 -9.86
CA HIS A 169 -19.62 23.47 -9.99
C HIS A 169 -20.19 23.85 -8.62
N THR A 170 -20.50 25.15 -8.45
CA THR A 170 -21.05 25.71 -7.22
C THR A 170 -22.49 26.20 -7.33
N LYS A 171 -23.14 25.98 -8.49
CA LYS A 171 -24.48 26.47 -8.78
C LYS A 171 -25.33 25.35 -9.38
N GLY A 172 -26.49 25.07 -8.76
CA GLY A 172 -27.42 24.03 -9.18
C GLY A 172 -27.63 22.93 -8.12
N ASN A 173 -28.55 22.00 -8.38
CA ASN A 173 -28.79 20.86 -7.49
C ASN A 173 -27.59 19.90 -7.51
N GLY A 174 -27.16 19.43 -6.33
CA GLY A 174 -26.02 18.51 -6.18
C GLY A 174 -24.63 19.15 -6.28
N CYS A 175 -24.55 20.49 -6.35
CA CYS A 175 -23.31 21.25 -6.38
C CYS A 175 -22.78 21.53 -4.96
N ILE A 176 -21.48 21.79 -4.83
CA ILE A 176 -20.85 22.21 -3.57
C ILE A 176 -20.96 23.72 -3.38
N SER A 177 -20.92 24.22 -2.15
CA SER A 177 -20.83 25.66 -1.90
C SER A 177 -19.46 26.23 -2.28
N GLU A 178 -19.38 27.55 -2.50
CA GLU A 178 -18.10 28.24 -2.70
C GLU A 178 -17.19 28.12 -1.47
N GLU A 179 -17.76 28.17 -0.27
CA GLU A 179 -17.01 27.99 0.98
C GLU A 179 -16.39 26.59 1.08
N GLU A 180 -17.14 25.54 0.71
CA GLU A 180 -16.62 24.17 0.69
C GLU A 180 -15.54 24.00 -0.36
N ARG A 181 -15.73 24.52 -1.58
CA ARG A 181 -14.70 24.50 -2.62
C ARG A 181 -13.44 25.21 -2.15
N ASP A 182 -13.58 26.42 -1.63
CA ASP A 182 -12.46 27.28 -1.26
C ASP A 182 -11.80 26.87 0.06
N THR A 183 -12.42 25.95 0.82
CA THR A 183 -11.79 25.25 1.94
C THR A 183 -10.63 24.36 1.47
N TYR A 184 -10.76 23.71 0.30
CA TYR A 184 -9.79 22.71 -0.17
C TYR A 184 -8.97 23.17 -1.37
N PHE A 185 -9.51 24.04 -2.21
CA PHE A 185 -8.94 24.37 -3.53
C PHE A 185 -8.73 25.88 -3.68
N GLU A 186 -7.78 26.24 -4.53
CA GLU A 186 -7.60 27.61 -4.99
C GLU A 186 -7.38 27.65 -6.51
N LYS A 187 -7.87 28.71 -7.16
CA LYS A 187 -7.63 28.92 -8.59
C LYS A 187 -6.26 29.55 -8.80
N SER A 188 -5.43 28.95 -9.63
CA SER A 188 -4.07 29.42 -9.91
C SER A 188 -3.74 29.33 -11.39
N THR A 189 -3.05 30.35 -11.92
CA THR A 189 -2.49 30.36 -13.28
C THR A 189 -0.97 30.10 -13.31
N LYS A 190 -0.34 30.03 -12.13
CA LYS A 190 1.14 29.92 -11.98
C LYS A 190 1.59 28.55 -11.49
N LYS A 191 0.72 27.83 -10.79
CA LYS A 191 0.95 26.52 -10.16
C LYS A 191 -0.27 25.66 -10.43
N ASP A 192 -0.09 24.40 -10.76
CA ASP A 192 -1.20 23.46 -10.91
C ASP A 192 -0.86 22.15 -10.19
N CYS A 193 -1.89 21.46 -9.75
CA CYS A 193 -1.81 20.12 -9.19
C CYS A 193 -2.45 19.14 -10.16
N THR A 194 -2.02 19.17 -11.43
CA THR A 194 -2.62 18.36 -12.51
C THR A 194 -2.52 16.87 -12.17
N GLY A 195 -1.36 16.41 -11.69
CA GLY A 195 -1.15 15.02 -11.28
C GLY A 195 -2.08 14.57 -10.16
N LEU A 196 -2.28 15.39 -9.12
CA LEU A 196 -3.23 15.12 -8.04
C LEU A 196 -4.67 15.17 -8.55
N PHE A 197 -4.97 16.08 -9.48
CA PHE A 197 -6.28 16.15 -10.12
C PHE A 197 -6.61 14.87 -10.88
N THR A 198 -5.72 14.42 -11.77
CA THR A 198 -5.91 13.20 -12.57
C THR A 198 -5.99 11.94 -11.70
N LYS A 199 -5.18 11.86 -10.64
CA LYS A 199 -5.11 10.66 -9.78
C LYS A 199 -6.26 10.58 -8.78
N LEU A 200 -6.77 11.71 -8.30
CA LEU A 200 -7.74 11.77 -7.21
C LEU A 200 -8.91 12.72 -7.48
N ILE A 201 -8.67 14.03 -7.63
CA ILE A 201 -9.76 15.03 -7.58
C ILE A 201 -10.77 14.81 -8.71
N GLY A 202 -10.32 14.56 -9.93
CA GLY A 202 -11.21 14.28 -11.06
C GLY A 202 -12.10 13.06 -10.83
N ARG A 203 -11.60 12.04 -10.13
CA ARG A 203 -12.37 10.84 -9.76
C ARG A 203 -13.37 11.11 -8.64
N LEU A 204 -13.10 12.06 -7.76
CA LEU A 204 -14.08 12.53 -6.78
C LEU A 204 -15.19 13.34 -7.47
N ILE A 205 -14.89 14.11 -8.51
CA ILE A 205 -15.93 14.84 -9.26
C ILE A 205 -16.77 13.84 -10.08
N PHE A 206 -16.10 12.95 -10.80
CA PHE A 206 -16.70 12.00 -11.73
C PHE A 206 -16.29 10.55 -11.38
N PRO A 207 -16.86 9.97 -10.30
CA PRO A 207 -16.55 8.60 -9.91
C PRO A 207 -17.14 7.59 -10.90
N SER A 208 -16.59 6.37 -10.89
CA SER A 208 -17.11 5.25 -11.67
C SER A 208 -18.60 5.03 -11.45
N SER A 209 -19.32 4.67 -12.52
CA SER A 209 -20.75 4.35 -12.46
C SER A 209 -21.02 3.11 -11.61
N VAL A 210 -22.11 3.13 -10.84
CA VAL A 210 -22.57 2.01 -10.02
C VAL A 210 -23.63 1.18 -10.74
N GLY A 211 -23.78 -0.09 -10.36
CA GLY A 211 -24.81 -0.99 -10.87
C GLY A 211 -25.71 -1.53 -9.75
N LYS A 212 -26.17 -2.78 -9.88
CA LYS A 212 -27.10 -3.41 -8.91
C LYS A 212 -26.46 -4.43 -7.97
N ASN A 213 -25.27 -4.91 -8.29
CA ASN A 213 -24.56 -5.92 -7.50
C ASN A 213 -23.32 -5.31 -6.83
N GLU A 214 -22.83 -5.93 -5.76
CA GLU A 214 -21.69 -5.43 -4.98
C GLU A 214 -20.45 -5.16 -5.86
N ASP A 215 -20.12 -6.08 -6.77
CA ASP A 215 -19.01 -5.95 -7.72
C ASP A 215 -19.06 -4.65 -8.54
N SER A 216 -20.27 -4.22 -8.92
CA SER A 216 -20.44 -3.00 -9.72
C SER A 216 -20.17 -1.72 -8.95
N PHE A 217 -20.09 -1.76 -7.62
CA PHE A 217 -19.72 -0.62 -6.78
C PHE A 217 -18.21 -0.57 -6.48
N HIS A 218 -17.44 -1.64 -6.74
CA HIS A 218 -16.00 -1.67 -6.45
C HIS A 218 -15.24 -0.50 -7.08
N GLY A 219 -15.52 -0.16 -8.34
CA GLY A 219 -14.89 0.99 -9.00
C GLY A 219 -15.20 2.32 -8.30
N PHE A 220 -16.45 2.49 -7.86
CA PHE A 220 -16.91 3.69 -7.16
C PHE A 220 -16.23 3.84 -5.79
N TRP A 221 -16.19 2.77 -4.98
CA TRP A 221 -15.50 2.79 -3.68
C TRP A 221 -13.99 2.96 -3.86
N ASP A 222 -13.39 2.30 -4.85
CA ASP A 222 -11.96 2.43 -5.15
C ASP A 222 -11.59 3.86 -5.57
N ASP A 223 -12.43 4.51 -6.38
CA ASP A 223 -12.21 5.88 -6.84
C ASP A 223 -12.17 6.89 -5.70
N ILE A 224 -12.93 6.65 -4.63
CA ILE A 224 -13.07 7.58 -3.50
C ILE A 224 -12.16 7.19 -2.34
N ILE A 225 -12.22 5.94 -1.87
CA ILE A 225 -11.57 5.53 -0.62
C ILE A 225 -10.12 5.11 -0.88
N LYS A 226 -9.93 4.06 -1.69
CA LYS A 226 -8.61 3.52 -2.01
C LYS A 226 -7.72 4.57 -2.65
N ASN A 227 -8.20 5.27 -3.68
CA ASN A 227 -7.37 6.25 -4.39
C ASN A 227 -7.02 7.45 -3.52
N THR A 228 -7.89 7.87 -2.59
CA THR A 228 -7.52 8.89 -1.61
C THR A 228 -6.37 8.41 -0.73
N ILE A 229 -6.50 7.23 -0.12
CA ILE A 229 -5.48 6.68 0.78
C ILE A 229 -4.15 6.45 0.04
N LEU A 230 -4.18 5.83 -1.14
CA LEU A 230 -2.97 5.53 -1.91
C LEU A 230 -2.32 6.78 -2.51
N THR A 231 -3.09 7.80 -2.87
CA THR A 231 -2.53 9.04 -3.46
C THR A 231 -1.95 9.93 -2.38
N LEU A 232 -2.70 10.17 -1.30
CA LEU A 232 -2.25 11.03 -0.20
C LEU A 232 -1.22 10.34 0.68
N GLY A 233 -1.34 9.03 0.91
CA GLY A 233 -0.41 8.24 1.70
C GLY A 233 1.03 8.26 1.17
N LYS A 234 1.24 8.49 -0.14
CA LYS A 234 2.59 8.66 -0.74
C LYS A 234 3.35 9.87 -0.20
N GLY A 235 2.65 10.88 0.33
CA GLY A 235 3.28 12.03 0.97
C GLY A 235 3.70 11.79 2.42
N VAL A 236 3.33 10.65 3.02
CA VAL A 236 3.58 10.35 4.43
C VAL A 236 4.83 9.49 4.58
N VAL A 237 5.80 9.98 5.34
CA VAL A 237 6.98 9.20 5.75
C VAL A 237 6.54 8.01 6.62
N GLY A 238 7.03 6.81 6.31
CA GLY A 238 6.66 5.56 7.00
C GLY A 238 5.54 4.76 6.34
N LEU A 239 4.99 5.22 5.21
CA LEU A 239 3.98 4.49 4.41
C LEU A 239 4.53 3.95 3.07
N GLU A 240 5.86 3.82 2.94
CA GLU A 240 6.52 3.39 1.70
C GLU A 240 6.13 1.96 1.28
N THR A 241 5.76 1.13 2.25
CA THR A 241 5.31 -0.26 2.06
C THR A 241 3.80 -0.40 1.93
N MET A 242 3.07 0.72 1.78
CA MET A 242 1.61 0.67 1.70
C MET A 242 1.17 -0.14 0.48
N ALA A 243 0.37 -1.18 0.73
CA ALA A 243 -0.23 -2.03 -0.28
C ALA A 243 -1.74 -2.10 -0.09
N PHE A 244 -2.45 -2.33 -1.18
CA PHE A 244 -3.90 -2.52 -1.20
C PHE A 244 -4.19 -3.95 -1.68
N ASP A 245 -5.16 -4.60 -1.05
CA ASP A 245 -5.75 -5.84 -1.54
C ASP A 245 -7.28 -5.82 -1.40
N ARG A 246 -7.95 -6.56 -2.29
CA ARG A 246 -9.41 -6.68 -2.34
C ARG A 246 -9.83 -8.14 -2.31
N ASN A 247 -10.89 -8.44 -1.58
CA ASN A 247 -11.45 -9.77 -1.55
C ASN A 247 -12.28 -10.06 -2.81
N THR A 248 -11.70 -10.79 -3.77
CA THR A 248 -12.35 -11.07 -5.07
C THR A 248 -13.03 -12.45 -5.16
N ASN A 249 -13.11 -13.21 -4.06
CA ASN A 249 -13.53 -14.62 -4.10
C ASN A 249 -15.06 -14.80 -4.23
N LYS A 250 -15.53 -14.99 -5.46
CA LYS A 250 -16.94 -15.14 -5.87
C LYS A 250 -17.68 -16.44 -5.49
N LYS A 251 -17.04 -17.46 -4.90
CA LYS A 251 -17.64 -18.82 -4.85
C LYS A 251 -17.38 -19.67 -3.61
N THR A 252 -16.86 -19.13 -2.52
CA THR A 252 -16.59 -19.94 -1.34
C THR A 252 -17.10 -19.27 -0.07
N SER A 253 -17.39 -20.08 0.95
CA SER A 253 -17.63 -19.68 2.35
C SER A 253 -16.50 -18.87 3.00
N THR A 254 -15.55 -18.36 2.20
CA THR A 254 -14.40 -17.50 2.53
C THR A 254 -14.77 -16.04 2.80
N GLY A 255 -15.95 -15.56 2.36
CA GLY A 255 -16.34 -14.15 2.52
C GLY A 255 -16.20 -13.65 3.95
N ARG A 256 -16.43 -14.52 4.94
CA ARG A 256 -16.31 -14.17 6.36
C ARG A 256 -14.87 -14.13 6.91
N ASN A 257 -13.88 -14.65 6.19
CA ASN A 257 -12.53 -14.84 6.75
C ASN A 257 -11.60 -13.63 6.56
N ARG A 258 -11.95 -12.64 5.72
CA ARG A 258 -11.20 -11.38 5.59
C ARG A 258 -12.13 -10.21 5.24
N PRO A 259 -11.70 -8.95 5.45
CA PRO A 259 -12.44 -7.78 4.96
C PRO A 259 -12.45 -7.71 3.43
N ASP A 260 -13.42 -6.99 2.87
CA ASP A 260 -13.56 -6.78 1.41
C ASP A 260 -12.44 -5.90 0.86
N LEU A 261 -12.03 -4.87 1.63
CA LEU A 261 -10.90 -4.01 1.33
C LEU A 261 -9.89 -4.03 2.49
N VAL A 262 -8.61 -4.16 2.19
CA VAL A 262 -7.54 -3.98 3.18
C VAL A 262 -6.45 -3.05 2.66
N ILE A 263 -5.95 -2.20 3.55
CA ILE A 263 -4.71 -1.42 3.35
C ILE A 263 -3.67 -1.98 4.30
N LEU A 264 -2.57 -2.46 3.75
CA LEU A 264 -1.45 -3.06 4.47
C LEU A 264 -0.28 -2.08 4.52
N VAL A 265 0.35 -1.93 5.68
CA VAL A 265 1.56 -1.15 5.88
C VAL A 265 2.49 -1.99 6.76
N ARG A 266 3.69 -2.30 6.27
CA ARG A 266 4.65 -3.21 6.96
C ARG A 266 3.96 -4.47 7.50
N ASN A 267 3.24 -5.18 6.62
CA ASN A 267 2.49 -6.41 6.91
C ASN A 267 1.31 -6.27 7.90
N ILE A 268 1.01 -5.08 8.41
CA ILE A 268 -0.11 -4.83 9.34
C ILE A 268 -1.26 -4.19 8.57
N CYS A 269 -2.50 -4.55 8.88
CA CYS A 269 -3.69 -3.90 8.31
C CYS A 269 -4.23 -2.80 9.25
N PRO A 270 -3.78 -1.53 9.18
CA PRO A 270 -4.33 -0.47 10.03
C PRO A 270 -5.69 0.09 9.55
N PHE A 271 -6.07 -0.19 8.30
CA PHE A 271 -7.32 0.28 7.69
C PHE A 271 -8.00 -0.83 6.86
N ARG A 272 -9.31 -1.04 7.06
CA ARG A 272 -10.08 -2.09 6.39
C ARG A 272 -11.52 -1.68 6.06
N GLY A 273 -12.14 -2.37 5.11
CA GLY A 273 -13.50 -2.09 4.65
C GLY A 273 -14.34 -3.34 4.49
N GLU A 274 -15.63 -3.23 4.78
CA GLU A 274 -16.65 -4.22 4.44
C GLU A 274 -17.72 -3.57 3.55
N GLU A 275 -18.06 -4.19 2.44
CA GLU A 275 -18.84 -3.55 1.38
C GLU A 275 -19.99 -4.46 0.97
N LYS A 276 -21.19 -3.89 0.79
CA LYS A 276 -22.38 -4.62 0.35
C LYS A 276 -23.18 -3.78 -0.63
N ALA A 277 -23.94 -4.46 -1.50
CA ALA A 277 -24.89 -3.81 -2.42
C ALA A 277 -26.05 -3.11 -1.66
N GLU A 278 -26.74 -2.18 -2.34
CA GLU A 278 -27.85 -1.38 -1.75
C GLU A 278 -29.00 -2.22 -1.16
N ASN A 279 -29.24 -3.42 -1.70
CA ASN A 279 -30.33 -4.30 -1.28
C ASN A 279 -29.92 -5.30 -0.18
N SER A 280 -28.72 -5.16 0.38
CA SER A 280 -28.25 -6.04 1.46
C SER A 280 -29.03 -5.78 2.75
N THR A 281 -29.46 -6.85 3.41
CA THR A 281 -30.05 -6.83 4.75
C THR A 281 -29.04 -7.22 5.84
N ALA A 282 -27.77 -7.38 5.46
CA ALA A 282 -26.72 -7.77 6.39
C ALA A 282 -26.39 -6.64 7.39
N ASP A 283 -26.13 -7.01 8.63
CA ASP A 283 -25.55 -6.10 9.62
C ASP A 283 -24.04 -5.97 9.37
N VAL A 284 -23.68 -5.05 8.48
CA VAL A 284 -22.30 -4.88 8.01
C VAL A 284 -21.37 -4.37 9.11
N SER A 285 -21.90 -3.58 10.05
CA SER A 285 -21.15 -3.13 11.23
C SER A 285 -20.79 -4.30 12.15
N LYS A 286 -21.74 -5.20 12.36
CA LYS A 286 -21.48 -6.42 13.11
C LYS A 286 -20.51 -7.35 12.37
N GLU A 287 -20.61 -7.47 11.05
CA GLU A 287 -19.67 -8.25 10.25
C GLU A 287 -18.22 -7.75 10.37
N LEU A 288 -17.98 -6.45 10.53
CA LEU A 288 -16.64 -5.91 10.79
C LEU A 288 -16.06 -6.36 12.14
N THR A 289 -16.89 -6.55 13.16
CA THR A 289 -16.46 -6.82 14.55
C THR A 289 -16.48 -8.30 14.90
N ASP A 290 -17.50 -9.05 14.47
CA ASP A 290 -17.65 -10.50 14.67
C ASP A 290 -16.47 -11.31 14.11
N LYS A 291 -15.79 -10.75 13.11
CA LYS A 291 -14.59 -11.34 12.52
C LYS A 291 -13.40 -11.36 13.49
N PHE A 292 -13.35 -10.47 14.48
CA PHE A 292 -12.29 -10.44 15.49
C PHE A 292 -12.56 -11.44 16.61
N LYS A 293 -11.65 -12.41 16.78
CA LYS A 293 -11.66 -13.29 17.96
C LYS A 293 -10.87 -12.74 19.14
N GLU A 294 -9.87 -11.91 18.86
CA GLU A 294 -8.98 -11.28 19.85
C GLU A 294 -8.27 -10.06 19.23
N TRP A 295 -7.80 -9.14 20.08
CA TRP A 295 -7.00 -7.99 19.64
C TRP A 295 -5.54 -8.41 19.45
N THR A 296 -5.07 -8.45 18.21
CA THR A 296 -3.68 -8.84 17.87
C THR A 296 -2.80 -7.65 17.49
N TYR A 297 -3.27 -6.43 17.69
CA TYR A 297 -2.60 -5.21 17.25
C TYR A 297 -1.76 -4.54 18.35
N GLY A 298 -1.44 -5.29 19.41
CA GLY A 298 -0.60 -4.84 20.53
C GLY A 298 -1.14 -3.58 21.17
N ASP A 299 -0.26 -2.60 21.37
CA ASP A 299 -0.56 -1.35 22.08
C ASP A 299 -1.30 -0.32 21.23
N ALA A 300 -1.67 -0.66 19.98
CA ALA A 300 -2.49 0.22 19.16
C ALA A 300 -3.85 0.44 19.86
N PRO A 301 -4.22 1.69 20.20
CA PRO A 301 -5.46 1.96 20.94
C PRO A 301 -6.72 1.80 20.07
N TYR A 302 -6.53 1.86 18.75
CA TYR A 302 -7.58 1.70 17.76
C TYR A 302 -7.02 1.43 16.36
N LEU A 303 -7.90 0.94 15.49
CA LEU A 303 -7.68 0.80 14.05
C LEU A 303 -8.82 1.50 13.31
N PHE A 304 -8.59 1.88 12.06
CA PHE A 304 -9.65 2.49 11.24
C PHE A 304 -10.36 1.43 10.41
N ALA A 305 -11.66 1.63 10.22
CA ALA A 305 -12.41 0.84 9.27
C ALA A 305 -13.54 1.67 8.64
N TYR A 306 -14.20 1.09 7.65
CA TYR A 306 -15.51 1.55 7.18
C TYR A 306 -16.37 0.36 6.82
N TYR A 307 -17.68 0.58 6.79
CA TYR A 307 -18.59 -0.28 6.05
C TYR A 307 -19.40 0.53 5.04
N ALA A 308 -19.79 -0.13 3.95
CA ALA A 308 -20.56 0.48 2.87
C ALA A 308 -21.81 -0.35 2.53
N ILE A 309 -22.92 0.35 2.33
CA ILE A 309 -24.14 -0.20 1.73
C ILE A 309 -24.48 0.65 0.50
N GLY A 310 -24.14 0.13 -0.68
CA GLY A 310 -24.16 0.89 -1.91
C GLY A 310 -23.30 2.16 -1.82
N GLN A 311 -23.92 3.33 -2.01
CA GLN A 311 -23.20 4.61 -2.01
C GLN A 311 -23.13 5.28 -0.62
N ILE A 312 -23.73 4.67 0.41
CA ILE A 312 -23.66 5.16 1.78
C ILE A 312 -22.50 4.47 2.50
N VAL A 313 -21.57 5.27 3.03
CA VAL A 313 -20.37 4.78 3.71
C VAL A 313 -20.33 5.31 5.14
N THR A 314 -20.11 4.41 6.09
CA THR A 314 -19.90 4.75 7.48
C THR A 314 -18.45 4.46 7.86
N PHE A 315 -17.70 5.49 8.25
CA PHE A 315 -16.37 5.30 8.82
C PHE A 315 -16.48 4.99 10.31
N VAL A 316 -15.66 4.05 10.80
CA VAL A 316 -15.69 3.61 12.19
C VAL A 316 -14.28 3.48 12.77
N LEU A 317 -14.21 3.55 14.09
CA LEU A 317 -13.04 3.22 14.89
C LEU A 317 -13.22 1.82 15.47
N LEU A 318 -12.24 0.94 15.32
CA LEU A 318 -12.23 -0.37 15.95
C LEU A 318 -11.37 -0.31 17.21
N THR A 319 -11.89 -0.77 18.35
CA THR A 319 -11.19 -0.74 19.63
C THR A 319 -11.35 -2.05 20.39
N GLU A 320 -10.34 -2.43 21.15
CA GLU A 320 -10.47 -3.50 22.14
C GLU A 320 -11.37 -3.03 23.29
N SER A 321 -12.37 -3.84 23.65
CA SER A 321 -13.18 -3.59 24.84
C SER A 321 -12.36 -3.86 26.11
N GLU A 322 -12.44 -2.94 27.07
CA GLU A 322 -11.97 -3.22 28.44
C GLU A 322 -12.69 -4.46 28.98
N SER A 323 -11.93 -5.46 29.42
CA SER A 323 -12.50 -6.63 30.07
C SER A 323 -13.14 -6.20 31.39
N LYS A 324 -14.47 -6.29 31.50
CA LYS A 324 -15.14 -6.17 32.81
C LYS A 324 -14.71 -7.35 33.68
N ASN A 325 -13.66 -7.17 34.49
CA ASN A 325 -13.46 -7.97 35.69
C ASN A 325 -14.48 -7.52 36.75
N ILE A 326 -15.77 -7.81 36.52
CA ILE A 326 -16.77 -7.72 37.59
C ILE A 326 -16.88 -9.11 38.16
N GLY A 327 -16.43 -9.24 39.42
CA GLY A 327 -16.35 -10.48 40.16
C GLY A 327 -17.64 -11.29 40.07
N SER A 328 -17.60 -12.35 39.27
CA SER A 328 -18.51 -13.47 39.40
C SER A 328 -17.81 -14.68 38.78
N ASN A 329 -17.71 -15.75 39.57
CA ASN A 329 -17.34 -17.07 39.09
C ASN A 329 -18.34 -17.48 38.00
N ASN A 330 -18.00 -17.29 36.73
CA ASN A 330 -18.17 -18.25 35.63
C ASN A 330 -17.92 -17.59 34.26
N LYS A 331 -16.96 -18.16 33.53
CA LYS A 331 -16.48 -17.81 32.16
C LYS A 331 -15.85 -16.41 32.02
N ARG A 332 -14.53 -16.40 31.85
CA ARG A 332 -13.80 -15.26 31.24
C ARG A 332 -14.53 -14.89 29.93
N THR A 333 -15.25 -13.77 29.91
CA THR A 333 -15.74 -13.16 28.68
C THR A 333 -14.53 -12.66 27.91
N ARG A 334 -14.36 -13.16 26.67
CA ARG A 334 -13.24 -12.79 25.80
C ARG A 334 -13.31 -11.28 25.50
N PRO A 335 -12.17 -10.57 25.39
CA PRO A 335 -12.16 -9.18 24.94
C PRO A 335 -12.87 -9.08 23.58
N GLU A 336 -13.94 -8.30 23.52
CA GLU A 336 -14.73 -8.09 22.31
C GLU A 336 -14.21 -6.84 21.58
N VAL A 337 -14.07 -6.90 20.27
CA VAL A 337 -13.75 -5.71 19.47
C VAL A 337 -15.03 -4.92 19.22
N LYS A 338 -15.00 -3.62 19.52
CA LYS A 338 -16.13 -2.72 19.34
C LYS A 338 -15.87 -1.76 18.18
N SER A 339 -16.91 -1.47 17.41
CA SER A 339 -16.92 -0.40 16.42
C SER A 339 -17.56 0.85 17.02
N GLU A 340 -16.95 2.02 16.78
CA GLU A 340 -17.52 3.32 17.12
C GLU A 340 -17.63 4.18 15.85
N THR A 341 -18.84 4.62 15.51
CA THR A 341 -19.11 5.38 14.28
C THR A 341 -18.45 6.75 14.28
N LEU A 342 -17.48 6.99 13.39
CA LEU A 342 -16.84 8.29 13.19
C LEU A 342 -17.73 9.25 12.38
N GLY A 343 -18.49 8.73 11.42
CA GLY A 343 -19.48 9.49 10.65
C GLY A 343 -20.03 8.72 9.45
N ASP A 344 -21.22 9.14 9.00
CA ASP A 344 -21.92 8.61 7.83
C ASP A 344 -21.80 9.58 6.66
N PHE A 345 -21.56 9.05 5.46
CA PHE A 345 -21.29 9.83 4.26
C PHE A 345 -22.13 9.30 3.10
N ASN A 346 -22.94 10.18 2.51
CA ASN A 346 -23.66 9.86 1.28
C ASN A 346 -22.78 10.21 0.08
N LEU A 347 -22.02 9.24 -0.42
CA LEU A 347 -21.04 9.47 -1.48
C LEU A 347 -21.66 9.77 -2.85
N ARG A 348 -23.01 9.80 -2.98
CA ARG A 348 -23.70 10.35 -4.17
C ARG A 348 -23.40 11.84 -4.35
N GLU A 349 -23.22 12.56 -3.25
CA GLU A 349 -23.01 14.00 -3.24
C GLU A 349 -21.52 14.34 -3.27
N LEU A 350 -21.13 15.32 -4.10
CA LEU A 350 -19.74 15.75 -4.19
C LEU A 350 -19.22 16.33 -2.87
N SER A 351 -20.06 17.08 -2.13
CA SER A 351 -19.70 17.61 -0.81
C SER A 351 -19.26 16.50 0.15
N GLU A 352 -20.05 15.43 0.25
CA GLU A 352 -19.76 14.29 1.12
C GLU A 352 -18.50 13.53 0.65
N ARG A 353 -18.23 13.44 -0.65
CA ARG A 353 -16.97 12.89 -1.17
C ARG A 353 -15.76 13.73 -0.79
N LEU A 354 -15.86 15.07 -0.80
CA LEU A 354 -14.79 15.96 -0.34
C LEU A 354 -14.59 15.87 1.18
N ARG A 355 -15.66 15.76 1.96
CA ARG A 355 -15.57 15.52 3.41
C ARG A 355 -14.92 14.18 3.73
N ALA A 356 -15.28 13.12 2.99
CA ALA A 356 -14.63 11.81 3.11
C ALA A 356 -13.15 11.86 2.72
N MET A 357 -12.80 12.59 1.66
CA MET A 357 -11.40 12.82 1.27
C MET A 357 -10.62 13.49 2.41
N ASN A 358 -11.18 14.50 3.07
CA ASN A 358 -10.52 15.17 4.20
C ASN A 358 -10.37 14.25 5.43
N LEU A 359 -11.39 13.45 5.74
CA LEU A 359 -11.31 12.45 6.80
C LEU A 359 -10.20 11.43 6.52
N LEU A 360 -10.14 10.90 5.29
CA LEU A 360 -9.13 9.94 4.85
C LEU A 360 -7.71 10.54 4.81
N ARG A 361 -7.57 11.82 4.41
CA ARG A 361 -6.32 12.57 4.54
C ARG A 361 -5.82 12.54 5.99
N ASN A 362 -6.71 12.85 6.94
CA ASN A 362 -6.36 12.84 8.36
C ASN A 362 -6.07 11.43 8.89
N ILE A 363 -6.76 10.40 8.40
CA ILE A 363 -6.41 9.00 8.69
C ILE A 363 -4.99 8.68 8.21
N CYS A 364 -4.61 9.05 6.98
CA CYS A 364 -3.28 8.78 6.43
C CYS A 364 -2.15 9.31 7.32
N ARG A 365 -2.36 10.49 7.93
CA ARG A 365 -1.41 11.12 8.86
C ARG A 365 -1.16 10.28 10.12
N LEU A 366 -2.11 9.42 10.51
CA LEU A 366 -2.06 8.61 11.73
C LEU A 366 -1.59 7.17 11.50
N LEU A 367 -1.71 6.65 10.27
CA LEU A 367 -1.37 5.25 9.96
C LEU A 367 0.07 4.86 10.38
N PRO A 368 1.14 5.67 10.15
CA PRO A 368 2.48 5.27 10.58
C PRO A 368 2.61 5.10 12.09
N ILE A 369 1.98 6.00 12.86
CA ILE A 369 2.02 6.01 14.32
C ILE A 369 1.32 4.76 14.86
N ILE A 370 0.15 4.44 14.32
CA ILE A 370 -0.61 3.22 14.69
C ILE A 370 0.21 1.97 14.37
N VAL A 371 0.78 1.89 13.18
CA VAL A 371 1.58 0.72 12.76
C VAL A 371 2.82 0.54 13.61
N ASN A 372 3.44 1.63 14.11
CA ASN A 372 4.58 1.55 15.04
C ASN A 372 4.20 1.00 16.43
N LEU A 373 2.93 1.06 16.84
CA LEU A 373 2.44 0.49 18.10
C LEU A 373 2.06 -0.98 17.97
N CYS A 374 1.98 -1.49 16.75
CA CYS A 374 1.63 -2.88 16.47
C CYS A 374 2.88 -3.79 16.55
N PRO A 375 2.74 -5.05 16.98
CA PRO A 375 3.82 -6.02 16.91
C PRO A 375 4.28 -6.25 15.47
N ALA A 376 5.59 -6.39 15.26
CA ALA A 376 6.16 -6.72 13.96
C ALA A 376 5.64 -8.08 13.46
N ARG A 377 5.41 -8.19 12.14
CA ARG A 377 4.88 -9.41 11.51
C ARG A 377 5.76 -9.84 10.34
N ASP A 378 6.18 -11.10 10.34
CA ASP A 378 6.92 -11.70 9.21
C ASP A 378 6.03 -11.89 7.97
N THR A 379 4.71 -12.03 8.17
CA THR A 379 3.73 -12.22 7.10
C THR A 379 2.62 -11.15 7.13
N PRO A 380 2.15 -10.68 5.96
CA PRO A 380 1.04 -9.75 5.87
C PRO A 380 -0.25 -10.23 6.56
N ASP A 381 -0.98 -9.28 7.12
CA ASP A 381 -2.40 -9.43 7.40
C ASP A 381 -3.16 -9.80 6.12
N PHE A 382 -3.98 -10.86 6.18
CA PHE A 382 -4.87 -11.25 5.08
C PHE A 382 -4.15 -11.79 3.83
N LEU A 383 -3.10 -12.60 4.01
CA LEU A 383 -2.30 -13.20 2.94
C LEU A 383 -2.91 -14.51 2.37
N THR A 384 -2.88 -14.65 1.05
CA THR A 384 -3.16 -15.94 0.37
C THR A 384 -1.87 -16.50 -0.21
N LEU A 385 -1.46 -17.68 0.27
CA LEU A 385 -0.29 -18.43 -0.20
C LEU A 385 -0.71 -19.61 -1.05
N ARG A 386 -0.02 -19.84 -2.17
CA ARG A 386 -0.16 -21.06 -2.98
C ARG A 386 1.09 -21.90 -2.88
N ARG A 387 0.97 -23.10 -2.32
CA ARG A 387 2.05 -24.09 -2.20
C ARG A 387 2.26 -24.81 -3.53
N GLU A 388 3.47 -25.33 -3.77
CA GLU A 388 3.82 -26.09 -4.97
C GLU A 388 2.93 -27.32 -5.19
N ASN A 389 2.49 -27.96 -4.10
CA ASN A 389 1.57 -29.10 -4.14
C ASN A 389 0.12 -28.73 -4.52
N GLY A 390 -0.15 -27.44 -4.78
CA GLY A 390 -1.47 -26.91 -5.13
C GLY A 390 -2.35 -26.53 -3.95
N THR A 391 -1.89 -26.73 -2.70
CA THR A 391 -2.62 -26.26 -1.50
C THR A 391 -2.62 -24.74 -1.45
N ILE A 392 -3.79 -24.16 -1.21
CA ILE A 392 -3.97 -22.72 -0.98
C ILE A 392 -4.15 -22.50 0.52
N VAL A 393 -3.37 -21.59 1.11
CA VAL A 393 -3.47 -21.19 2.52
C VAL A 393 -3.89 -19.73 2.57
N GLU A 394 -5.06 -19.46 3.13
CA GLU A 394 -5.60 -18.12 3.32
C GLU A 394 -5.50 -17.74 4.80
N LEU A 395 -4.64 -16.78 5.10
CA LEU A 395 -4.42 -16.23 6.44
C LEU A 395 -5.43 -15.10 6.70
N GLY A 396 -6.67 -15.46 7.03
CA GLY A 396 -7.72 -14.54 7.40
C GLY A 396 -7.73 -14.19 8.89
N TYR A 397 -8.89 -13.90 9.46
CA TYR A 397 -9.08 -13.93 10.91
C TYR A 397 -8.83 -15.35 11.48
N HIS A 398 -9.01 -16.37 10.64
CA HIS A 398 -8.65 -17.77 10.85
C HIS A 398 -7.73 -18.25 9.74
N VAL A 399 -7.04 -19.37 9.96
CA VAL A 399 -6.27 -20.02 8.90
C VAL A 399 -7.18 -20.97 8.14
N LYS A 400 -7.43 -20.68 6.87
CA LYS A 400 -8.13 -21.61 5.97
C LYS A 400 -7.13 -22.28 5.05
N LYS A 401 -7.19 -23.60 4.92
CA LYS A 401 -6.44 -24.33 3.90
C LYS A 401 -7.38 -25.03 2.94
N ILE A 402 -7.12 -24.88 1.65
CA ILE A 402 -7.85 -25.53 0.56
C ILE A 402 -6.92 -26.51 -0.13
N PHE A 403 -7.30 -27.77 -0.15
CA PHE A 403 -6.52 -28.88 -0.70
C PHE A 403 -7.06 -29.30 -2.05
N LYS A 404 -6.14 -29.74 -2.93
CA LYS A 404 -6.51 -30.35 -4.22
C LYS A 404 -7.20 -31.69 -4.05
N GLU A 405 -6.82 -32.47 -3.03
CA GLU A 405 -7.29 -33.83 -2.82
C GLU A 405 -8.05 -33.95 -1.50
N GLU A 406 -9.30 -34.42 -1.55
CA GLU A 406 -10.17 -34.64 -0.39
C GLU A 406 -9.54 -35.55 0.68
N ARG A 407 -8.74 -36.55 0.27
CA ARG A 407 -8.02 -37.44 1.20
C ARG A 407 -7.13 -36.68 2.19
N SER A 408 -6.64 -35.50 1.82
CA SER A 408 -5.82 -34.66 2.70
C SER A 408 -6.65 -34.11 3.85
N VAL A 409 -7.90 -33.71 3.56
CA VAL A 409 -8.85 -33.22 4.57
C VAL A 409 -9.29 -34.35 5.51
N VAL A 410 -9.60 -35.54 4.96
CA VAL A 410 -9.95 -36.72 5.76
C VAL A 410 -8.82 -37.07 6.73
N HIS A 411 -7.59 -37.14 6.23
CA HIS A 411 -6.41 -37.43 7.05
C HIS A 411 -6.18 -36.38 8.16
N LEU A 412 -6.27 -35.08 7.83
CA LEU A 412 -6.15 -34.02 8.82
C LEU A 412 -7.25 -34.06 9.88
N LYS A 413 -8.49 -34.37 9.47
CA LYS A 413 -9.62 -34.53 10.40
C LYS A 413 -9.34 -35.62 11.43
N GLU A 414 -8.76 -36.75 11.01
CA GLU A 414 -8.36 -37.83 11.94
C GLU A 414 -7.25 -37.39 12.90
N ILE A 415 -6.24 -36.67 12.41
CA ILE A 415 -5.15 -36.13 13.23
C ILE A 415 -5.72 -35.18 14.30
N TYR A 416 -6.50 -34.17 13.90
CA TYR A 416 -7.07 -33.20 14.85
C TYR A 416 -8.08 -33.82 15.81
N ALA A 417 -8.87 -34.81 15.36
CA ALA A 417 -9.75 -35.56 16.25
C ALA A 417 -8.94 -36.28 17.34
N THR A 418 -7.81 -36.90 16.96
CA THR A 418 -6.94 -37.60 17.91
C THR A 418 -6.25 -36.62 18.87
N LEU A 419 -5.75 -35.47 18.38
CA LEU A 419 -5.17 -34.42 19.22
C LEU A 419 -6.17 -33.91 20.26
N SER A 420 -7.41 -33.65 19.82
CA SER A 420 -8.51 -33.18 20.68
C SER A 420 -8.90 -34.22 21.74
N GLN A 421 -9.10 -35.48 21.34
CA GLN A 421 -9.45 -36.58 22.26
C GLN A 421 -8.40 -36.83 23.34
N ASN A 422 -7.12 -36.55 23.05
CA ASN A 422 -6.01 -36.72 23.99
C ASN A 422 -5.63 -35.42 24.72
N ASN A 423 -6.39 -34.33 24.54
CA ASN A 423 -6.11 -33.02 25.13
C ASN A 423 -4.67 -32.54 24.93
N VAL A 424 -4.12 -32.76 23.73
CA VAL A 424 -2.76 -32.32 23.40
C VAL A 424 -2.69 -30.79 23.48
N ARG A 425 -1.71 -30.29 24.24
CA ARG A 425 -1.48 -28.86 24.46
C ARG A 425 -0.53 -28.28 23.43
N PHE A 426 -0.58 -26.95 23.29
CA PHE A 426 0.28 -26.17 22.41
C PHE A 426 0.18 -26.58 20.92
N THR A 427 -1.03 -26.93 20.47
CA THR A 427 -1.38 -27.12 19.04
C THR A 427 -2.50 -26.17 18.63
N ASP A 428 -2.62 -25.92 17.32
CA ASP A 428 -3.87 -25.43 16.74
C ASP A 428 -4.96 -26.52 16.78
N LYS A 429 -6.16 -26.11 16.36
CA LYS A 429 -7.38 -26.90 16.40
C LYS A 429 -8.17 -26.75 15.12
N LEU A 430 -8.83 -27.84 14.72
CA LEU A 430 -9.81 -27.83 13.64
C LEU A 430 -11.14 -27.29 14.16
N GLU A 431 -11.58 -26.15 13.63
CA GLU A 431 -12.88 -25.55 13.95
C GLU A 431 -13.99 -26.17 13.10
N HIS A 432 -13.78 -26.24 11.78
CA HIS A 432 -14.67 -26.93 10.86
C HIS A 432 -13.94 -27.33 9.57
N CYS A 433 -14.55 -28.22 8.78
CA CYS A 433 -14.03 -28.66 7.50
C CYS A 433 -15.15 -28.88 6.48
N SER A 434 -14.80 -28.79 5.20
CA SER A 434 -15.62 -29.25 4.05
C SER A 434 -14.88 -30.36 3.31
N SER A 435 -15.36 -30.79 2.12
CA SER A 435 -14.69 -31.83 1.33
C SER A 435 -13.26 -31.46 0.92
N HIS A 436 -12.99 -30.18 0.66
CA HIS A 436 -11.69 -29.72 0.15
C HIS A 436 -11.03 -28.64 1.03
N SER A 437 -11.59 -28.31 2.19
CA SER A 437 -10.99 -27.28 3.04
C SER A 437 -11.10 -27.55 4.53
N VAL A 438 -10.14 -27.02 5.28
CA VAL A 438 -10.12 -27.01 6.74
C VAL A 438 -9.94 -25.59 7.25
N HIS A 439 -10.55 -25.30 8.39
CA HIS A 439 -10.46 -24.02 9.09
C HIS A 439 -9.84 -24.25 10.46
N LEU A 440 -8.74 -23.56 10.73
CA LEU A 440 -7.87 -23.79 11.89
C LEU A 440 -7.79 -22.53 12.77
N GLU A 441 -7.71 -22.76 14.08
CA GLU A 441 -7.49 -21.73 15.10
C GLU A 441 -6.50 -22.20 16.17
N PRO A 442 -5.76 -21.29 16.84
CA PRO A 442 -5.77 -19.84 16.67
C PRO A 442 -4.89 -19.38 15.49
N ARG A 443 -5.10 -18.14 15.02
CA ARG A 443 -4.12 -17.43 14.18
C ARG A 443 -3.12 -16.73 15.10
N GLY A 444 -2.04 -17.42 15.45
CA GLY A 444 -0.94 -16.81 16.22
C GLY A 444 -0.04 -15.91 15.37
N LEU A 445 0.83 -15.17 16.05
CA LEU A 445 1.87 -14.35 15.45
C LEU A 445 3.04 -15.24 15.00
N GLN A 446 3.34 -15.24 13.70
CA GLN A 446 4.51 -15.91 13.16
C GLN A 446 5.73 -14.99 13.34
N ARG A 447 6.56 -15.31 14.34
CA ARG A 447 7.87 -14.70 14.56
C ARG A 447 8.81 -15.67 15.27
N LYS A 448 10.11 -15.44 15.13
CA LYS A 448 11.12 -16.14 15.95
C LYS A 448 11.22 -15.50 17.35
N PRO A 449 11.70 -16.25 18.35
CA PRO A 449 12.04 -15.70 19.66
C PRO A 449 13.05 -14.56 19.54
N GLU A 450 12.87 -13.52 20.34
CA GLU A 450 13.74 -12.34 20.35
C GLU A 450 14.88 -12.46 21.36
N ASP A 451 14.69 -13.27 22.42
CA ASP A 451 15.67 -13.47 23.47
C ASP A 451 15.75 -14.94 23.95
N LEU A 452 16.69 -15.21 24.87
CA LEU A 452 16.89 -16.53 25.45
C LEU A 452 15.66 -17.04 26.23
N ASN A 453 14.95 -16.15 26.93
CA ASN A 453 13.77 -16.52 27.72
C ASN A 453 12.66 -17.02 26.80
N GLU A 454 12.34 -16.28 25.74
CA GLU A 454 11.38 -16.68 24.73
C GLU A 454 11.77 -17.96 24.01
N LEU A 455 13.06 -18.13 23.66
CA LEU A 455 13.52 -19.38 23.02
C LEU A 455 13.28 -20.58 23.93
N LEU A 456 13.65 -20.49 25.21
CA LEU A 456 13.43 -21.59 26.14
C LEU A 456 11.93 -21.84 26.37
N ARG A 457 11.10 -20.80 26.49
CA ARG A 457 9.64 -20.95 26.57
C ARG A 457 9.08 -21.65 25.33
N ALA A 458 9.53 -21.27 24.14
CA ALA A 458 9.15 -21.92 22.89
C ALA A 458 9.50 -23.41 22.90
N LEU A 459 10.75 -23.75 23.24
CA LEU A 459 11.20 -25.14 23.30
C LEU A 459 10.38 -25.96 24.31
N ILE A 460 10.02 -25.38 25.46
CA ILE A 460 9.18 -26.03 26.48
C ILE A 460 7.77 -26.30 25.97
N CYS A 461 7.11 -25.32 25.34
CA CYS A 461 5.80 -25.51 24.73
C CYS A 461 5.82 -26.61 23.66
N ILE A 462 6.78 -26.54 22.73
CA ILE A 462 6.90 -27.49 21.62
C ILE A 462 7.24 -28.90 22.12
N LEU A 463 8.17 -29.04 23.06
CA LEU A 463 8.51 -30.35 23.64
C LEU A 463 7.37 -30.94 24.46
N THR A 464 6.54 -30.10 25.09
CA THR A 464 5.33 -30.55 25.78
C THR A 464 4.31 -31.11 24.79
N CYS A 465 4.02 -30.38 23.71
CA CYS A 465 3.19 -30.85 22.60
C CYS A 465 3.69 -32.19 22.05
N LEU A 466 4.97 -32.25 21.67
CA LEU A 466 5.58 -33.46 21.10
C LEU A 466 5.55 -34.63 22.08
N LYS A 467 5.81 -34.41 23.37
CA LYS A 467 5.70 -35.45 24.41
C LYS A 467 4.30 -36.06 24.42
N GLU A 468 3.28 -35.22 24.42
CA GLU A 468 1.88 -35.65 24.47
C GLU A 468 1.52 -36.43 23.19
N MET A 469 1.82 -35.89 22.01
CA MET A 469 1.63 -36.56 20.71
C MET A 469 2.33 -37.93 20.61
N HIS A 470 3.58 -38.00 21.06
CA HIS A 470 4.45 -39.18 20.96
C HIS A 470 4.08 -40.30 21.92
N ASN A 471 3.24 -40.00 22.92
CA ASN A 471 2.79 -40.93 23.94
C ASN A 471 1.38 -41.45 23.70
N ILE A 472 0.64 -40.91 22.73
CA ILE A 472 -0.68 -41.40 22.31
C ILE A 472 -0.57 -42.89 21.94
N LYS A 473 -1.51 -43.69 22.44
CA LYS A 473 -1.62 -45.13 22.21
C LYS A 473 -2.95 -45.47 21.53
N PRO A 474 -2.98 -46.49 20.64
CA PRO A 474 -1.85 -47.32 20.20
C PRO A 474 -0.95 -46.65 19.15
N LYS A 475 -1.44 -45.57 18.52
CA LYS A 475 -0.79 -44.90 17.38
C LYS A 475 -0.25 -43.52 17.79
N PRO A 476 1.07 -43.37 18.02
CA PRO A 476 1.64 -42.05 18.31
C PRO A 476 1.56 -41.16 17.07
N ILE A 477 1.43 -39.85 17.26
CA ILE A 477 1.46 -38.89 16.14
C ILE A 477 2.87 -38.32 16.01
N LEU A 478 3.35 -38.23 14.77
CA LEU A 478 4.60 -37.55 14.42
C LEU A 478 4.25 -36.31 13.60
N HIS A 479 4.88 -35.17 13.91
CA HIS A 479 4.64 -33.93 13.14
C HIS A 479 5.37 -33.94 11.80
N ARG A 480 6.64 -34.37 11.80
CA ARG A 480 7.58 -34.48 10.68
C ARG A 480 8.07 -33.18 10.04
N ASP A 481 7.48 -32.04 10.39
CA ASP A 481 7.89 -30.71 9.90
C ASP A 481 8.02 -29.69 11.05
N VAL A 482 8.79 -30.03 12.10
CA VAL A 482 9.02 -29.12 13.25
C VAL A 482 10.07 -28.08 12.89
N ARG A 483 9.64 -26.83 12.67
CA ARG A 483 10.49 -25.70 12.29
C ARG A 483 9.80 -24.36 12.58
N TRP A 484 10.56 -23.26 12.62
CA TRP A 484 10.03 -21.92 12.91
C TRP A 484 8.84 -21.49 12.05
N PRO A 485 8.78 -21.77 10.73
CA PRO A 485 7.59 -21.47 9.94
C PRO A 485 6.29 -22.12 10.44
N ASN A 486 6.40 -23.20 11.20
CA ASN A 486 5.27 -23.98 11.72
C ASN A 486 5.07 -23.77 13.24
N ILE A 487 5.61 -22.67 13.78
CA ILE A 487 5.44 -22.28 15.19
C ILE A 487 4.92 -20.84 15.24
N VAL A 488 3.88 -20.60 16.01
CA VAL A 488 3.29 -19.27 16.21
C VAL A 488 3.17 -18.93 17.68
N LEU A 489 3.28 -17.64 18.02
CA LEU A 489 3.03 -17.14 19.37
C LEU A 489 1.56 -16.74 19.52
N HIS A 490 0.89 -17.24 20.54
CA HIS A 490 -0.52 -16.95 20.84
C HIS A 490 -0.73 -16.88 22.35
N ASN A 491 -1.23 -15.75 22.87
CA ASN A 491 -1.46 -15.52 24.31
C ASN A 491 -0.26 -15.96 25.18
N ASP A 492 0.93 -15.44 24.85
CA ASP A 492 2.23 -15.73 25.50
C ASP A 492 2.66 -17.21 25.49
N LYS A 493 2.11 -18.00 24.57
CA LYS A 493 2.43 -19.42 24.39
C LYS A 493 2.80 -19.71 22.96
N PHE A 494 3.88 -20.47 22.77
CA PHE A 494 4.24 -20.96 21.46
C PHE A 494 3.40 -22.19 21.13
N ILE A 495 2.86 -22.23 19.91
CA ILE A 495 1.95 -23.27 19.43
C ILE A 495 2.54 -23.88 18.16
N LEU A 496 2.56 -25.21 18.09
CA LEU A 496 2.91 -25.97 16.89
C LEU A 496 1.69 -26.04 15.96
N ILE A 497 1.90 -25.68 14.69
CA ILE A 497 0.87 -25.66 13.65
C ILE A 497 1.32 -26.45 12.41
N ASP A 498 0.47 -26.52 11.39
CA ASP A 498 0.78 -27.13 10.08
C ASP A 498 0.98 -28.65 10.11
N PHE A 499 -0.03 -29.36 10.62
CA PHE A 499 -0.11 -30.82 10.65
C PHE A 499 -0.34 -31.50 9.29
N ASP A 500 -0.18 -30.80 8.16
CA ASP A 500 -0.42 -31.34 6.80
C ASP A 500 0.46 -32.57 6.51
N TYR A 501 1.64 -32.59 7.11
CA TYR A 501 2.59 -33.70 7.02
C TYR A 501 2.60 -34.56 8.27
N ALA A 502 1.71 -34.36 9.24
CA ALA A 502 1.63 -35.22 10.39
C ALA A 502 1.16 -36.64 10.01
N THR A 503 1.55 -37.65 10.76
CA THR A 503 1.13 -39.03 10.49
C THR A 503 1.14 -39.90 11.74
N PHE A 504 0.38 -40.98 11.70
CA PHE A 504 0.36 -41.99 12.74
C PHE A 504 1.56 -42.95 12.59
N GLY A 505 2.30 -43.14 13.67
CA GLY A 505 3.28 -44.21 13.78
C GLY A 505 2.60 -45.58 13.84
N SER A 506 3.21 -46.59 13.22
CA SER A 506 2.69 -47.97 13.29
C SER A 506 2.71 -48.57 14.69
N GLU A 507 1.74 -49.42 15.01
CA GLU A 507 1.55 -50.03 16.35
C GLU A 507 2.77 -50.80 16.86
N ARG A 508 3.55 -51.43 15.97
CA ARG A 508 4.63 -52.32 16.38
C ARG A 508 5.91 -51.62 16.82
N LYS A 509 6.21 -50.38 16.36
CA LYS A 509 7.43 -49.62 16.73
C LYS A 509 7.33 -48.09 16.57
N GLY A 510 6.16 -47.52 16.28
CA GLY A 510 5.99 -46.10 15.95
C GLY A 510 6.73 -45.67 14.67
N VAL A 511 6.96 -46.62 13.74
CA VAL A 511 7.74 -46.41 12.51
C VAL A 511 6.83 -46.05 11.35
N VAL A 512 7.28 -45.08 10.56
CA VAL A 512 6.66 -44.59 9.31
C VAL A 512 7.50 -45.08 8.13
N LYS A 513 6.85 -45.59 7.09
CA LYS A 513 7.50 -46.13 5.87
C LYS A 513 7.51 -45.17 4.67
N LYS A 514 6.78 -44.05 4.75
CA LYS A 514 6.61 -43.10 3.65
C LYS A 514 7.57 -41.90 3.79
N PRO A 515 8.65 -41.82 2.99
CA PRO A 515 9.56 -40.67 3.01
C PRO A 515 8.91 -39.41 2.43
N LEU A 516 9.42 -38.24 2.81
CA LEU A 516 9.05 -36.94 2.26
C LEU A 516 10.05 -36.49 1.19
N LYS A 517 10.01 -37.13 0.01
CA LYS A 517 11.04 -36.98 -1.04
C LYS A 517 11.17 -35.58 -1.65
N ASN A 518 10.16 -34.73 -1.49
CA ASN A 518 10.11 -33.39 -2.10
C ASN A 518 10.50 -32.28 -1.11
N PHE A 519 11.06 -32.64 0.05
CA PHE A 519 11.43 -31.70 1.10
C PHE A 519 12.92 -31.37 1.02
N SER A 520 13.28 -30.11 1.34
CA SER A 520 14.68 -29.68 1.41
C SER A 520 15.46 -30.42 2.51
N GLU A 521 16.74 -30.72 2.24
CA GLU A 521 17.69 -31.25 3.21
C GLU A 521 18.03 -30.26 4.33
N THR A 522 17.83 -28.95 4.12
CA THR A 522 18.31 -27.87 5.00
C THR A 522 17.39 -27.57 6.20
N GLY A 523 16.53 -28.49 6.60
CA GLY A 523 15.59 -28.28 7.71
C GLY A 523 14.88 -29.52 8.22
N HIS A 524 15.32 -30.72 7.83
CA HIS A 524 14.70 -31.98 8.22
C HIS A 524 15.75 -33.02 8.61
N ALA A 525 15.34 -33.95 9.48
CA ALA A 525 16.19 -35.08 9.81
C ALA A 525 16.47 -35.92 8.54
N PRO A 526 17.72 -36.32 8.25
CA PRO A 526 18.09 -36.99 7.00
C PRO A 526 17.26 -38.23 6.66
N GLU A 527 16.86 -39.00 7.68
CA GLU A 527 16.07 -40.21 7.48
C GLU A 527 14.62 -39.95 7.04
N THR A 528 14.11 -38.74 7.26
CA THR A 528 12.75 -38.33 6.85
C THR A 528 12.60 -38.34 5.32
N LEU A 529 13.69 -38.04 4.62
CA LEU A 529 13.73 -37.86 3.17
C LEU A 529 13.99 -39.18 2.41
N THR A 530 14.68 -40.12 3.05
CA THR A 530 15.29 -41.26 2.37
C THR A 530 14.81 -42.63 2.85
N SER A 531 14.28 -42.74 4.08
CA SER A 531 14.08 -44.06 4.70
C SER A 531 12.94 -44.13 5.72
N ARG A 532 12.88 -45.26 6.44
CA ARG A 532 11.94 -45.47 7.54
C ARG A 532 12.37 -44.62 8.73
N HIS A 533 11.43 -43.87 9.28
CA HIS A 533 11.68 -42.96 10.39
C HIS A 533 10.64 -43.13 11.49
N ASN A 534 10.89 -42.49 12.63
CA ASN A 534 10.00 -42.52 13.79
C ASN A 534 9.97 -41.13 14.44
N LYS A 535 9.35 -41.03 15.61
CA LYS A 535 9.20 -39.78 16.38
C LYS A 535 10.50 -38.99 16.67
N LYS A 536 11.67 -39.59 16.45
CA LYS A 536 12.98 -38.94 16.61
C LYS A 536 13.28 -37.89 15.53
N VAL A 537 12.51 -37.84 14.45
CA VAL A 537 12.62 -36.77 13.44
C VAL A 537 12.13 -35.44 14.00
N ASP A 538 11.07 -35.45 14.83
CA ASP A 538 10.56 -34.24 15.48
C ASP A 538 11.60 -33.69 16.48
N ILE A 539 12.32 -34.58 17.18
CA ILE A 539 13.38 -34.21 18.13
C ILE A 539 14.58 -33.58 17.42
N TRP A 540 14.94 -34.08 16.24
CA TRP A 540 15.95 -33.43 15.42
C TRP A 540 15.52 -32.00 15.05
N GLY A 541 14.24 -31.82 14.68
CA GLY A 541 13.65 -30.51 14.40
C GLY A 541 13.78 -29.54 15.59
N VAL A 542 13.59 -30.03 16.83
CA VAL A 542 13.82 -29.21 18.04
C VAL A 542 15.26 -28.72 18.15
N GLY A 543 16.26 -29.54 17.84
CA GLY A 543 17.65 -29.08 17.82
C GLY A 543 17.89 -28.05 16.73
N HIS A 544 17.29 -28.25 15.55
CA HIS A 544 17.37 -27.30 14.45
C HIS A 544 16.70 -25.94 14.77
N LEU A 545 15.63 -25.90 15.57
CA LEU A 545 15.03 -24.65 16.06
C LEU A 545 16.06 -23.80 16.83
N ILE A 546 16.88 -24.44 17.65
CA ILE A 546 17.93 -23.78 18.43
C ILE A 546 18.99 -23.21 17.50
N ASP A 547 19.47 -24.00 16.53
CA ASP A 547 20.54 -23.56 15.63
C ASP A 547 20.09 -22.46 14.67
N SER A 548 18.84 -22.50 14.22
CA SER A 548 18.27 -21.56 13.22
C SER A 548 17.64 -20.28 13.82
N CYS A 549 17.68 -20.11 15.14
CA CYS A 549 17.25 -18.91 15.85
C CYS A 549 18.49 -18.05 16.20
N TYR A 550 18.58 -16.81 15.75
CA TYR A 550 19.73 -15.96 16.08
C TYR A 550 19.49 -15.25 17.42
N ILE A 551 20.19 -15.70 18.46
CA ILE A 551 20.21 -15.08 19.79
C ILE A 551 21.67 -14.97 20.20
N GLU A 552 22.08 -13.78 20.62
CA GLU A 552 23.44 -13.55 21.10
C GLU A 552 23.72 -14.37 22.37
N ASN A 553 24.95 -14.86 22.49
CA ASN A 553 25.43 -15.53 23.72
C ASN A 553 24.61 -16.75 24.20
N LYS A 554 24.07 -17.58 23.29
CA LYS A 554 23.39 -18.84 23.69
C LYS A 554 24.26 -19.68 24.66
N PRO A 555 23.69 -20.16 25.78
CA PRO A 555 24.38 -21.02 26.74
C PRO A 555 25.05 -22.23 26.12
N LYS A 556 26.22 -22.61 26.64
CA LYS A 556 26.94 -23.82 26.21
C LYS A 556 26.07 -25.08 26.34
N GLN A 557 25.37 -25.23 27.45
CA GLN A 557 24.45 -26.34 27.70
C GLN A 557 23.32 -26.42 26.66
N LEU A 558 22.82 -25.27 26.19
CA LEU A 558 21.77 -25.22 25.16
C LEU A 558 22.31 -25.66 23.79
N LYS A 559 23.55 -25.30 23.45
CA LYS A 559 24.23 -25.78 22.23
C LYS A 559 24.51 -27.28 22.29
N GLU A 560 24.94 -27.79 23.45
CA GLU A 560 25.13 -29.23 23.67
C GLU A 560 23.81 -30.00 23.56
N PHE A 561 22.73 -29.45 24.12
CA PHE A 561 21.39 -30.00 23.98
C PHE A 561 20.96 -30.07 22.50
N ALA A 562 21.18 -29.00 21.72
CA ALA A 562 20.87 -28.97 20.29
C ALA A 562 21.64 -30.05 19.51
N SER A 563 22.93 -30.23 19.80
CA SER A 563 23.77 -31.27 19.20
C SER A 563 23.28 -32.69 19.55
N LYS A 564 22.91 -32.93 20.81
CA LYS A 564 22.32 -34.19 21.28
C LYS A 564 20.98 -34.50 20.58
N CYS A 565 20.14 -33.48 20.37
CA CYS A 565 18.89 -33.63 19.61
C CYS A 565 19.11 -33.96 18.14
N GLN A 566 20.22 -33.51 17.55
CA GLN A 566 20.55 -33.69 16.14
C GLN A 566 21.57 -34.82 15.85
N ASP A 567 21.78 -35.74 16.80
CA ASP A 567 22.69 -36.89 16.60
C ASP A 567 22.39 -37.64 15.29
N LYS A 568 23.44 -37.94 14.53
CA LYS A 568 23.38 -38.66 13.24
C LYS A 568 22.65 -40.01 13.37
N LYS A 569 22.74 -40.68 14.52
CA LYS A 569 22.03 -41.93 14.82
C LYS A 569 20.71 -41.62 15.54
N PRO A 570 19.53 -41.83 14.93
CA PRO A 570 18.25 -41.44 15.53
C PRO A 570 17.97 -42.07 16.91
N LYS A 571 18.52 -43.26 17.17
CA LYS A 571 18.40 -43.96 18.45
C LYS A 571 19.09 -43.24 19.62
N ASN A 572 20.11 -42.43 19.35
CA ASN A 572 20.87 -41.69 20.36
C ASN A 572 20.18 -40.39 20.78
N ARG A 573 19.33 -39.83 19.91
CA ARG A 573 18.56 -38.62 20.22
C ARG A 573 17.64 -38.89 21.43
N PRO A 574 17.35 -37.90 22.30
CA PRO A 574 16.48 -38.09 23.46
C PRO A 574 15.02 -38.35 23.05
N THR A 575 14.19 -38.82 23.99
CA THR A 575 12.73 -38.79 23.80
C THR A 575 12.21 -37.37 24.07
N ALA A 576 11.03 -37.01 23.56
CA ALA A 576 10.42 -35.72 23.89
C ALA A 576 10.29 -35.51 25.42
N SER A 577 9.93 -36.56 26.17
CA SER A 577 9.88 -36.51 27.64
C SER A 577 11.24 -36.18 28.29
N ASN A 578 12.32 -36.81 27.84
CA ASN A 578 13.66 -36.55 28.39
C ASN A 578 14.18 -35.19 27.96
N ALA A 579 13.96 -34.82 26.69
CA ALA A 579 14.31 -33.52 26.16
C ALA A 579 13.60 -32.37 26.89
N LEU A 580 12.30 -32.54 27.22
CA LEU A 580 11.53 -31.57 28.00
C LEU A 580 12.12 -31.38 29.40
N LYS A 581 12.50 -32.46 30.09
CA LYS A 581 13.16 -32.38 31.40
C LYS A 581 14.48 -31.63 31.33
N ASP A 582 15.31 -31.93 30.33
CA ASP A 582 16.60 -31.28 30.11
C ASP A 582 16.40 -29.75 29.88
N ILE A 583 15.45 -29.35 29.03
CA ILE A 583 15.18 -27.92 28.77
C ILE A 583 14.56 -27.21 29.97
N ILE A 584 13.65 -27.84 30.72
CA ILE A 584 13.07 -27.23 31.94
C ILE A 584 14.19 -26.97 32.95
N LYS A 585 15.16 -27.89 33.09
CA LYS A 585 16.32 -27.69 33.95
C LYS A 585 17.13 -26.46 33.52
N ILE A 586 17.42 -26.33 32.21
CA ILE A 586 18.13 -25.15 31.67
C ILE A 586 17.31 -23.88 31.93
N PHE A 587 15.99 -23.89 31.72
CA PHE A 587 15.14 -22.74 32.00
C PHE A 587 15.18 -22.32 33.47
N MET A 588 15.07 -23.26 34.41
CA MET A 588 15.14 -22.97 35.84
C MET A 588 16.53 -22.49 36.29
N GLU A 589 17.61 -22.89 35.61
CA GLU A 589 18.97 -22.40 35.90
C GLU A 589 19.13 -20.93 35.52
N TYR A 590 18.56 -20.49 34.40
CA TYR A 590 18.67 -19.11 33.90
C TYR A 590 17.55 -18.19 34.41
N PHE A 591 16.39 -18.73 34.75
CA PHE A 591 15.21 -17.98 35.20
C PHE A 591 14.58 -18.61 36.46
N PRO A 592 15.34 -18.75 37.57
CA PRO A 592 14.89 -19.49 38.77
C PRO A 592 13.68 -18.87 39.47
N GLU A 593 13.49 -17.56 39.37
CA GLU A 593 12.37 -16.84 39.98
C GLU A 593 11.11 -16.80 39.09
N SER A 594 11.17 -17.40 37.90
CA SER A 594 10.05 -17.36 36.96
C SER A 594 8.89 -18.24 37.42
N SER A 595 7.73 -17.63 37.67
CA SER A 595 6.48 -18.35 37.91
C SER A 595 5.81 -18.89 36.64
N TRP A 596 6.40 -18.63 35.45
CA TRP A 596 5.79 -18.93 34.15
C TRP A 596 5.44 -20.42 33.98
N LEU A 597 6.30 -21.34 34.44
CA LEU A 597 6.04 -22.78 34.32
C LEU A 597 4.78 -23.23 35.06
N ASN A 598 4.48 -22.64 36.22
CA ASN A 598 3.23 -22.86 36.95
C ASN A 598 2.04 -22.28 36.17
N GLN A 599 2.19 -21.07 35.62
CA GLN A 599 1.14 -20.39 34.85
C GLN A 599 0.70 -21.17 33.60
N VAL A 600 1.64 -21.90 32.97
CA VAL A 600 1.34 -22.75 31.80
C VAL A 600 1.05 -24.22 32.13
N GLY A 601 1.00 -24.56 33.43
CA GLY A 601 0.64 -25.91 33.92
C GLY A 601 1.66 -26.99 33.57
N ILE A 602 2.96 -26.67 33.63
CA ILE A 602 4.05 -27.60 33.33
C ILE A 602 4.75 -28.09 34.61
N ALA A 603 4.81 -27.24 35.63
CA ALA A 603 5.36 -27.55 36.95
C ALA A 603 4.28 -28.06 37.90
#